data_AF-A0ABD7S3U2-F1
#
_entry.id   AF-A0ABD7S3U2-F1
#
_cell.length_a   1.000
_cell.length_b   1.000
_cell.length_c   1.000
_cell.angle_alpha   90.00
_cell.angle_beta   90.00
_cell.angle_gamma   90.00
#
_symmetry.space_group_name_H-M   'P 1'
#
loop_
_entity.id
_entity.type
_entity.pdbx_description
1 polymer ?
#
loop_
_entity_poly.entity_id
_entity_poly.type
_entity_poly.pdbx_seq_one_letter_code
_entity_poly.pdbx_strand_id
1 'polypeptide(L)'
;MSLTSQQYAALAKDSYDKPPETGENSRTVVIGDVSYKRLEYIDSPSGYQGIIYRRIDTNEIVVAHRGTETERELKQDGVYTDGGMVAARHNRQAAEATELTRHALVYSQKIGKDGKAPEVTVTGHSLGGNLAQVTAHHFGLKGETFNAYGAVSLDRRIPEGGT
;
A
#
# COMPACT_ATOMS: atom_id res chain seq x y z
N MET A 1 19.97 2.45 7.61
CA MET A 1 19.13 1.81 6.56
C MET A 1 17.90 1.26 7.26
N SER A 2 16.68 1.59 6.85
CA SER A 2 15.49 1.05 7.51
C SER A 2 15.00 -0.26 6.88
N LEU A 3 14.55 -0.26 5.63
CA LEU A 3 14.14 -1.48 4.92
C LEU A 3 14.78 -1.59 3.54
N THR A 4 15.10 -2.82 3.13
CA THR A 4 15.58 -3.16 1.77
C THR A 4 14.42 -3.30 0.78
N SER A 5 14.68 -3.19 -0.52
CA SER A 5 13.66 -3.45 -1.55
C SER A 5 13.07 -4.86 -1.43
N GLN A 6 13.87 -5.86 -1.03
CA GLN A 6 13.36 -7.22 -0.81
C GLN A 6 12.35 -7.30 0.35
N GLN A 7 12.55 -6.50 1.40
CA GLN A 7 11.62 -6.41 2.54
C GLN A 7 10.33 -5.68 2.16
N TYR A 8 10.42 -4.61 1.38
CA TYR A 8 9.22 -3.98 0.80
C TYR A 8 8.45 -4.94 -0.09
N ALA A 9 9.14 -5.71 -0.95
CA ALA A 9 8.52 -6.73 -1.79
C ALA A 9 7.82 -7.82 -0.96
N ALA A 10 8.41 -8.21 0.17
CA ALA A 10 7.80 -9.19 1.08
C ALA A 10 6.50 -8.65 1.70
N LEU A 11 6.45 -7.38 2.10
CA LEU A 11 5.22 -6.73 2.60
C LEU A 11 4.17 -6.54 1.50
N ALA A 12 4.58 -6.13 0.30
CA ALA A 12 3.70 -6.04 -0.86
C ALA A 12 3.07 -7.41 -1.18
N LYS A 13 3.85 -8.49 -1.08
CA LYS A 13 3.35 -9.87 -1.24
C LYS A 13 2.40 -10.28 -0.11
N ASP A 14 2.78 -10.03 1.15
CA ASP A 14 1.97 -10.38 2.33
C ASP A 14 0.57 -9.73 2.26
N SER A 15 0.44 -8.54 1.67
CA SER A 15 -0.84 -7.83 1.53
C SER A 15 -1.89 -8.54 0.65
N TYR A 16 -1.51 -9.59 -0.10
CA TYR A 16 -2.45 -10.42 -0.86
C TYR A 16 -3.19 -11.44 0.01
N ASP A 17 -2.68 -11.75 1.20
CA ASP A 17 -3.29 -12.71 2.11
C ASP A 17 -4.06 -11.97 3.21
N LYS A 18 -5.35 -12.28 3.36
CA LYS A 18 -6.17 -11.71 4.44
C LYS A 18 -5.59 -12.10 5.80
N PRO A 19 -5.23 -11.13 6.67
CA PRO A 19 -4.65 -11.47 7.95
C PRO A 19 -5.71 -12.07 8.89
N PRO A 20 -5.33 -13.02 9.76
CA PRO A 20 -6.24 -13.62 10.72
C PRO A 20 -6.66 -12.66 11.84
N GLU A 21 -5.86 -11.61 12.08
CA GLU A 21 -6.11 -10.59 13.10
C GLU A 21 -5.35 -9.30 12.76
N THR A 22 -5.83 -8.18 13.29
CA THR A 22 -5.19 -6.87 13.20
C THR A 22 -5.32 -6.10 14.51
N GLY A 23 -4.52 -5.04 14.67
CA GLY A 23 -4.52 -4.14 15.81
C GLY A 23 -3.21 -4.19 16.60
N GLU A 24 -3.10 -3.31 17.59
CA GLU A 24 -1.92 -3.19 18.47
C GLU A 24 -1.57 -4.51 19.19
N ASN A 25 -2.59 -5.31 19.51
CA ASN A 25 -2.46 -6.59 20.20
C ASN A 25 -2.36 -7.80 19.25
N SER A 26 -2.33 -7.60 17.93
CA SER A 26 -2.16 -8.69 16.94
C SER A 26 -0.90 -9.51 17.23
N ARG A 27 -0.83 -10.78 16.81
CA ARG A 27 0.42 -11.53 16.92
C ARG A 27 1.53 -10.87 16.10
N THR A 28 2.75 -10.98 16.63
CA THR A 28 3.93 -10.59 15.88
C THR A 28 4.16 -11.59 14.76
N VAL A 29 4.45 -11.10 13.56
CA VAL A 29 4.74 -11.91 12.38
C VAL A 29 6.09 -11.53 11.80
N VAL A 30 6.81 -12.51 11.25
CA VAL A 30 8.09 -12.28 10.58
C VAL A 30 7.86 -12.25 9.07
N ILE A 31 8.18 -11.13 8.45
CA ILE A 31 8.03 -10.90 7.00
C ILE A 31 9.36 -10.33 6.49
N GLY A 32 10.01 -11.02 5.54
CA GLY A 32 11.31 -10.58 5.01
C GLY A 32 12.38 -10.41 6.10
N ASP A 33 12.44 -11.36 7.04
CA ASP A 33 13.36 -11.37 8.18
C ASP A 33 13.19 -10.23 9.19
N VAL A 34 12.07 -9.51 9.14
CA VAL A 34 11.74 -8.42 10.07
C VAL A 34 10.42 -8.72 10.79
N SER A 35 10.34 -8.37 12.08
CA SER A 35 9.16 -8.57 12.91
C SER A 35 8.19 -7.39 12.83
N TYR A 36 6.91 -7.67 12.59
CA TYR A 36 5.85 -6.67 12.45
C TYR A 36 4.61 -7.00 13.30
N LYS A 37 3.84 -5.96 13.64
CA LYS A 37 2.40 -6.06 13.90
C LYS A 37 1.64 -5.66 12.64
N ARG A 38 0.49 -6.30 12.42
CA ARG A 38 -0.49 -5.85 11.43
C ARG A 38 -1.50 -4.96 12.15
N LEU A 39 -1.44 -3.67 11.95
CA LEU A 39 -2.25 -2.70 12.70
C LEU A 39 -3.68 -2.64 12.16
N GLU A 40 -3.85 -2.62 10.85
CA GLU A 40 -5.15 -2.43 10.22
C GLU A 40 -5.16 -3.07 8.84
N TYR A 41 -6.28 -3.69 8.46
CA TYR A 41 -6.51 -4.28 7.16
C TYR A 41 -7.86 -3.80 6.63
N ILE A 42 -7.87 -3.35 5.38
CA ILE A 42 -9.07 -2.94 4.65
C ILE A 42 -9.31 -3.92 3.52
N ASP A 43 -10.57 -4.33 3.39
CA ASP A 43 -11.12 -5.11 2.29
C ASP A 43 -12.47 -4.53 1.94
N SER A 44 -12.52 -3.71 0.89
CA SER A 44 -13.67 -2.87 0.60
C SER A 44 -14.46 -3.37 -0.62
N PRO A 45 -15.78 -3.06 -0.69
CA PRO A 45 -16.61 -3.43 -1.85
C PRO A 45 -16.15 -2.81 -3.18
N SER A 46 -15.26 -1.82 -3.18
CA SER A 46 -14.69 -1.26 -4.41
C SER A 46 -13.64 -2.16 -5.06
N GLY A 47 -13.23 -3.21 -4.34
CA GLY A 47 -12.08 -4.06 -4.66
C GLY A 47 -10.75 -3.52 -4.13
N TYR A 48 -10.75 -2.43 -3.36
CA TYR A 48 -9.55 -1.95 -2.68
C TYR A 48 -9.21 -2.85 -1.49
N GLN A 49 -7.94 -3.22 -1.41
CA GLN A 49 -7.37 -3.89 -0.25
C GLN A 49 -6.02 -3.29 0.12
N GLY A 50 -5.76 -3.22 1.42
CA GLY A 50 -4.51 -2.70 1.93
C GLY A 50 -4.33 -2.99 3.41
N ILE A 51 -3.09 -2.84 3.87
CA ILE A 51 -2.70 -3.19 5.23
C ILE A 51 -1.64 -2.24 5.77
N ILE A 52 -1.74 -1.92 7.06
CA ILE A 52 -0.76 -1.13 7.79
C ILE A 52 0.06 -2.08 8.66
N TYR A 53 1.38 -2.04 8.50
CA TYR A 53 2.33 -2.75 9.32
C TYR A 53 3.07 -1.77 10.23
N ARG A 54 3.33 -2.18 11.48
CA ARG A 54 4.33 -1.54 12.33
C ARG A 54 5.48 -2.48 12.59
N ARG A 55 6.68 -2.04 12.25
CA ARG A 55 7.92 -2.73 12.57
C ARG A 55 8.22 -2.66 14.07
N ILE A 56 8.57 -3.77 14.70
CA ILE A 56 8.66 -3.88 16.16
C ILE A 56 9.87 -3.15 16.76
N ASP A 57 11.04 -3.27 16.13
CA ASP A 57 12.31 -2.74 16.62
C ASP A 57 12.45 -1.22 16.43
N THR A 58 11.86 -0.67 15.37
CA THR A 58 11.99 0.76 15.00
C THR A 58 10.70 1.56 15.11
N ASN A 59 9.54 0.91 15.26
CA ASN A 59 8.20 1.51 15.17
C ASN A 59 7.85 2.13 13.81
N GLU A 60 8.68 1.93 12.78
CA GLU A 60 8.39 2.39 11.42
C GLU A 60 7.09 1.77 10.91
N ILE A 61 6.31 2.57 10.18
CA ILE A 61 5.02 2.17 9.65
C ILE A 61 5.12 2.02 8.13
N VAL A 62 4.61 0.91 7.62
CA VAL A 62 4.54 0.63 6.18
C VAL A 62 3.10 0.37 5.80
N VAL A 63 2.60 1.10 4.81
CA VAL A 63 1.30 0.82 4.20
C VAL A 63 1.53 0.01 2.94
N ALA A 64 1.01 -1.20 2.87
CA ALA A 64 1.01 -1.99 1.65
C ALA A 64 -0.36 -1.93 0.99
N HIS A 65 -0.40 -1.52 -0.28
CA HIS A 65 -1.60 -1.57 -1.11
C HIS A 65 -1.55 -2.81 -2.00
N ARG A 66 -2.62 -3.60 -1.99
CA ARG A 66 -2.75 -4.81 -2.81
C ARG A 66 -3.12 -4.42 -4.25
N GLY A 67 -2.61 -5.13 -5.25
CA GLY A 67 -3.14 -5.09 -6.61
C GLY A 67 -4.45 -5.88 -6.73
N THR A 68 -5.28 -5.57 -7.73
CA THR A 68 -6.53 -6.30 -7.98
C THR A 68 -6.28 -7.56 -8.82
N GLU A 69 -7.15 -8.56 -8.65
CA GLU A 69 -7.15 -9.77 -9.51
C GLU A 69 -7.50 -9.46 -10.97
N THR A 70 -8.15 -8.32 -11.21
CA THR A 70 -8.46 -7.83 -12.57
C THR A 70 -7.21 -7.62 -13.41
N GLU A 71 -6.03 -7.36 -12.84
CA GLU A 71 -4.78 -7.36 -13.63
C GLU A 71 -4.34 -8.76 -14.05
N ARG A 72 -4.70 -9.79 -13.29
CA ARG A 72 -4.45 -11.18 -13.68
C ARG A 72 -5.36 -11.55 -14.85
N GLU A 73 -6.64 -11.18 -14.77
CA GLU A 73 -7.63 -11.35 -15.84
C GLU A 73 -7.32 -10.47 -17.07
N LEU A 74 -6.92 -9.21 -16.90
CA LEU A 74 -6.55 -8.32 -18.02
C LEU A 74 -5.27 -8.78 -18.72
N LYS A 75 -4.29 -9.32 -17.97
CA LYS A 75 -3.07 -9.92 -18.56
C LYS A 75 -3.33 -11.27 -19.22
N GLN A 76 -4.33 -12.03 -18.76
CA GLN A 76 -4.65 -13.35 -19.30
C GLN A 76 -5.67 -13.31 -20.45
N ASP A 77 -6.70 -12.47 -20.34
CA ASP A 77 -7.89 -12.57 -21.19
C ASP A 77 -8.05 -11.40 -22.18
N GLY A 78 -7.30 -10.30 -22.04
CA GLY A 78 -7.39 -9.16 -22.97
C GLY A 78 -8.80 -8.58 -23.11
N VAL A 79 -9.65 -8.76 -22.10
CA VAL A 79 -11.08 -8.44 -22.15
C VAL A 79 -11.31 -6.94 -22.02
N TYR A 80 -11.99 -6.38 -23.01
CA TYR A 80 -12.46 -5.00 -23.04
C TYR A 80 -13.64 -4.81 -22.07
N THR A 81 -13.37 -4.59 -20.78
CA THR A 81 -14.35 -3.99 -19.87
C THR A 81 -14.59 -2.52 -20.25
N ASP A 82 -15.82 -2.03 -20.06
CA ASP A 82 -16.18 -0.61 -20.27
C ASP A 82 -15.20 0.32 -19.51
N GLY A 83 -14.42 1.08 -20.27
CA GLY A 83 -13.36 1.94 -19.74
C GLY A 83 -13.84 2.97 -18.71
N GLY A 84 -15.09 3.42 -18.81
CA GLY A 84 -15.69 4.34 -17.84
C GLY A 84 -15.87 3.72 -16.45
N MET A 85 -16.28 2.45 -16.39
CA MET A 85 -16.41 1.72 -15.14
C MET A 85 -15.05 1.41 -14.50
N VAL A 86 -14.04 1.11 -15.32
CA VAL A 86 -12.66 0.87 -14.87
C VAL A 86 -12.06 2.12 -14.23
N ALA A 87 -12.17 3.27 -14.91
CA ALA A 87 -11.69 4.55 -14.38
C ALA A 87 -12.40 4.95 -13.06
N ALA A 88 -13.72 4.77 -12.99
CA ALA A 88 -14.48 5.07 -11.77
C ALA A 88 -14.08 4.16 -10.60
N ARG A 89 -13.83 2.86 -10.84
CA ARG A 89 -13.32 1.93 -9.82
C ARG A 89 -11.93 2.34 -9.34
N HIS A 90 -11.00 2.60 -10.24
CA HIS A 90 -9.64 3.05 -9.88
C HIS A 90 -9.66 4.33 -9.04
N ASN A 91 -10.54 5.28 -9.37
CA ASN A 91 -10.69 6.52 -8.61
C ASN A 91 -11.16 6.28 -7.17
N ARG A 92 -12.07 5.31 -6.95
CA ARG A 92 -12.49 4.93 -5.60
C ARG A 92 -11.37 4.26 -4.82
N GLN A 93 -10.66 3.31 -5.43
CA GLN A 93 -9.54 2.63 -4.77
C GLN A 93 -8.41 3.59 -4.39
N ALA A 94 -8.15 4.61 -5.21
CA ALA A 94 -7.19 5.65 -4.88
C ALA A 94 -7.63 6.53 -3.70
N ALA A 95 -8.93 6.83 -3.57
CA ALA A 95 -9.44 7.55 -2.40
C ALA A 95 -9.29 6.73 -1.12
N GLU A 96 -9.60 5.43 -1.17
CA GLU A 96 -9.47 4.50 -0.04
C GLU A 96 -8.00 4.24 0.33
N ALA A 97 -7.11 4.19 -0.66
CA ALA A 97 -5.67 4.12 -0.42
C ALA A 97 -5.14 5.36 0.32
N THR A 98 -5.60 6.55 -0.08
CA THR A 98 -5.30 7.79 0.63
C THR A 98 -5.84 7.77 2.06
N GLU A 99 -7.04 7.24 2.27
CA GLU A 99 -7.65 7.10 3.60
C GLU A 99 -6.80 6.21 4.52
N LEU A 100 -6.46 4.99 4.07
CA LEU A 100 -5.65 4.06 4.83
C LEU A 100 -4.25 4.65 5.14
N THR A 101 -3.66 5.36 4.18
CA THR A 101 -2.36 6.01 4.40
C THR A 101 -2.46 7.13 5.45
N ARG A 102 -3.59 7.84 5.52
CA ARG A 102 -3.83 8.80 6.59
C ARG A 102 -3.97 8.13 7.95
N HIS A 103 -4.63 6.97 8.03
CA HIS A 103 -4.66 6.18 9.27
C HIS A 103 -3.25 5.82 9.74
N ALA A 104 -2.36 5.41 8.83
CA ALA A 104 -0.95 5.14 9.16
C ALA A 104 -0.21 6.36 9.73
N LEU A 105 -0.42 7.55 9.15
CA LEU A 105 0.11 8.81 9.70
C LEU A 105 -0.43 9.08 11.11
N VAL A 106 -1.73 8.84 11.34
CA VAL A 106 -2.33 8.97 12.68
C VAL A 106 -1.72 7.97 13.67
N TYR A 107 -1.50 6.70 13.28
CA TYR A 107 -0.82 5.73 14.11
C TYR A 107 0.60 6.19 14.45
N SER A 108 1.36 6.66 13.46
CA SER A 108 2.72 7.17 13.66
C SER A 108 2.75 8.33 14.67
N GLN A 109 1.84 9.30 14.53
CA GLN A 109 1.74 10.41 15.48
C GLN A 109 1.39 9.95 16.91
N LYS A 110 0.48 8.98 17.06
CA LYS A 110 0.08 8.45 18.37
C LYS A 110 1.22 7.75 19.12
N ILE A 111 2.12 7.08 18.40
CA ILE A 111 3.24 6.35 19.00
C ILE A 111 4.54 7.17 19.05
N GLY A 112 4.54 8.35 18.44
CA GLY A 112 5.66 9.28 18.48
C GLY A 112 6.05 9.67 19.90
N LYS A 113 7.35 9.80 20.14
CA LYS A 113 7.92 10.23 21.41
C LYS A 113 8.83 11.42 21.18
N ASP A 114 8.92 12.32 22.16
CA ASP A 114 9.83 13.47 22.14
C ASP A 114 9.69 14.35 20.88
N GLY A 115 8.46 14.50 20.39
CA GLY A 115 8.14 15.27 19.19
C GLY A 115 8.58 14.63 17.88
N LYS A 116 9.00 13.35 17.88
CA LYS A 116 9.40 12.60 16.68
C LYS A 116 8.46 11.41 16.46
N ALA A 117 7.64 11.52 15.42
CA ALA A 117 6.79 10.43 14.94
C ALA A 117 7.63 9.46 14.07
N PRO A 118 7.44 8.13 14.17
CA PRO A 118 8.15 7.18 13.31
C PRO A 118 7.87 7.41 11.83
N GLU A 119 8.82 7.04 10.97
CA GLU A 119 8.67 7.18 9.53
C GLU A 119 7.46 6.36 9.03
N VAL A 120 6.70 6.94 8.09
CA VAL A 120 5.64 6.26 7.34
C VAL A 120 6.08 6.14 5.89
N THR A 121 6.04 4.92 5.38
CA THR A 121 6.37 4.60 3.98
C THR A 121 5.24 3.81 3.36
N VAL A 122 5.22 3.76 2.02
CA VAL A 122 4.18 3.04 1.28
C VAL A 122 4.79 2.07 0.28
N THR A 123 4.10 0.96 0.03
CA THR A 123 4.53 -0.04 -0.94
C THR A 123 3.37 -0.72 -1.63
N GLY A 124 3.63 -1.36 -2.75
CA GLY A 124 2.64 -2.14 -3.47
C GLY A 124 3.19 -2.77 -4.74
N HIS A 125 2.47 -3.78 -5.22
CA HIS A 125 2.77 -4.47 -6.47
C HIS A 125 1.63 -4.30 -7.47
N SER A 126 1.95 -4.21 -8.76
CA SER A 126 0.95 -4.07 -9.85
C SER A 126 0.09 -2.82 -9.65
N LEU A 127 -1.25 -2.90 -9.63
CA LEU A 127 -2.12 -1.76 -9.32
C LEU A 127 -1.85 -1.18 -7.94
N GLY A 128 -1.52 -2.03 -6.96
CA GLY A 128 -1.12 -1.59 -5.63
C GLY A 128 0.12 -0.70 -5.66
N GLY A 129 1.03 -0.93 -6.61
CA GLY A 129 2.18 -0.07 -6.85
C GLY A 129 1.78 1.34 -7.30
N ASN A 130 0.77 1.47 -8.17
CA ASN A 130 0.26 2.78 -8.55
C ASN A 130 -0.39 3.51 -7.38
N LEU A 131 -1.19 2.78 -6.59
CA LEU A 131 -1.80 3.34 -5.39
C LEU A 131 -0.73 3.85 -4.42
N ALA A 132 0.38 3.12 -4.28
CA ALA A 132 1.53 3.55 -3.48
C ALA A 132 2.19 4.80 -4.05
N GLN A 133 2.32 4.94 -5.37
CA GLN A 133 2.82 6.19 -5.97
C GLN A 133 1.88 7.38 -5.71
N VAL A 134 0.57 7.16 -5.86
CA VAL A 134 -0.45 8.19 -5.60
C VAL A 134 -0.40 8.66 -4.15
N THR A 135 -0.36 7.74 -3.19
CA THR A 135 -0.36 8.08 -1.76
C THR A 135 0.99 8.64 -1.30
N ALA A 136 2.10 8.12 -1.83
CA ALA A 136 3.43 8.69 -1.62
C ALA A 136 3.48 10.16 -2.05
N HIS A 137 3.04 10.45 -3.28
CA HIS A 137 2.98 11.81 -3.81
C HIS A 137 2.04 12.70 -3.00
N HIS A 138 0.86 12.19 -2.62
CA HIS A 138 -0.14 12.97 -1.89
C HIS A 138 0.33 13.41 -0.49
N PHE A 139 1.09 12.57 0.20
CA PHE A 139 1.55 12.83 1.58
C PHE A 139 3.04 13.17 1.69
N GLY A 140 3.78 13.20 0.58
CA GLY A 140 5.23 13.41 0.58
C GLY A 140 6.02 12.27 1.23
N LEU A 141 5.58 11.03 1.06
CA LEU A 141 6.19 9.84 1.68
C LEU A 141 7.15 9.14 0.72
N LYS A 142 8.06 8.34 1.28
CA LYS A 142 8.82 7.36 0.50
C LYS A 142 7.88 6.24 0.03
N GLY A 143 7.87 5.98 -1.27
CA GLY A 143 7.17 4.86 -1.89
C GLY A 143 8.14 3.88 -2.57
N GLU A 144 8.00 2.58 -2.30
CA GLU A 144 8.72 1.51 -3.01
C GLU A 144 7.71 0.62 -3.74
N THR A 145 7.85 0.45 -5.05
CA THR A 145 6.83 -0.24 -5.86
C THR A 145 7.42 -1.33 -6.73
N PHE A 146 6.62 -2.36 -7.02
CA PHE A 146 7.06 -3.53 -7.77
C PHE A 146 6.14 -3.78 -8.96
N ASN A 147 6.69 -3.72 -10.18
CA ASN A 147 5.91 -3.91 -11.42
C ASN A 147 4.63 -3.06 -11.46
N ALA A 148 4.73 -1.79 -11.03
CA ALA A 148 3.59 -0.88 -11.00
C ALA A 148 3.02 -0.64 -12.41
N TYR A 149 1.70 -0.67 -12.55
CA TYR A 149 1.03 -0.45 -13.84
C TYR A 149 0.98 1.05 -14.17
N GLY A 150 2.09 1.66 -14.61
CA GLY A 150 2.18 3.08 -15.03
C GLY A 150 1.09 4.04 -14.54
N ALA A 151 1.38 4.86 -13.51
CA ALA A 151 0.44 5.81 -12.88
C ALA A 151 -0.25 6.80 -13.85
N VAL A 152 0.26 6.94 -15.07
CA VAL A 152 -0.35 7.68 -16.20
C VAL A 152 -1.77 7.20 -16.52
N SER A 153 -2.05 5.93 -16.24
CA SER A 153 -3.36 5.29 -16.48
C SER A 153 -4.48 5.76 -15.54
N LEU A 154 -4.14 6.53 -14.49
CA LEU A 154 -5.08 6.98 -13.45
C LEU A 154 -5.65 8.39 -13.68
N ASP A 155 -5.34 9.06 -14.80
CA ASP A 155 -5.82 10.42 -15.12
C ASP A 155 -5.55 11.47 -14.02
N ARG A 156 -4.42 11.32 -13.30
CA ARG A 156 -4.08 12.17 -12.14
C ARG A 156 -2.96 13.17 -12.37
N ARG A 157 -2.60 13.48 -13.61
CA ARG A 157 -1.46 14.37 -13.95
C ARG A 157 -0.19 14.05 -13.15
N ILE A 158 0.06 12.77 -12.89
CA ILE A 158 1.34 12.33 -12.33
C ILE A 158 2.28 12.22 -13.54
N PRO A 159 3.34 13.04 -13.63
CA PRO A 159 4.28 12.94 -14.74
C PRO A 159 4.92 11.55 -14.77
N GLU A 160 5.18 11.03 -15.97
CA GLU A 160 6.00 9.84 -16.16
C GLU A 160 7.39 10.10 -15.55
N GLY A 161 7.75 9.33 -14.52
CA GLY A 161 9.03 9.49 -13.81
C GLY A 161 10.03 8.42 -14.22
N GLY A 162 11.15 8.86 -14.81
CA GLY A 162 12.34 8.05 -15.08
C GLY A 162 13.45 8.85 -15.79
N THR A 163 14.33 9.50 -15.01
CA THR A 163 15.77 9.66 -15.27
C THR A 163 16.50 9.76 -13.94
#